data_AF-A0A7S0RTR4-F1
#
_entry.id   AF-A0A7S0RTR4-F1
#
_cell.length_a   1.000
_cell.length_b   1.000
_cell.length_c   1.000
_cell.angle_alpha   90.00
_cell.angle_beta   90.00
_cell.angle_gamma   90.00
#
_symmetry.space_group_name_H-M   'P 1'
#
loop_
_entity.id
_entity.type
_entity.pdbx_description
1 polymer ?
#
loop_
_entity_poly.entity_id
_entity_poly.type
_entity_poly.pdbx_seq_one_letter_code
_entity_poly.pdbx_strand_id
1 'polypeptide(L)'
;WTSSRLMTTMLCDLDQREFISAGAASGLAAAFGAPIGGVLFALEEASSFWSHKVTWRCFLSAAMASFVLSTLNRCHNFTTTGMISLNGLKSPSRTQWAYQLPFFFTMAALAGLLGSFFNILHSWLAKLRAPKSNSTARLAEAVLLCAVSVGLMFSLPYAFSTCRDRPPHWVDDELDKYGVAFLCPAGKYNELATLFLSFPDDTIQLLLKTGEQTDGDYQEHFSRRSLLVHAVTYMI
;
A
#
# COMPACT_ATOMS: atom_id res chain seq x y z
N TRP A 1 13.98 16.21 -39.82
CA TRP A 1 15.41 15.82 -39.79
C TRP A 1 16.02 15.78 -38.38
N THR A 2 15.45 16.46 -37.37
CA THR A 2 15.92 16.36 -35.97
C THR A 2 15.31 15.20 -35.18
N SER A 3 14.06 14.81 -35.47
CA SER A 3 13.36 13.73 -34.75
C SER A 3 13.98 12.33 -34.96
N SER A 4 14.47 12.02 -36.17
CA SER A 4 15.08 10.72 -36.48
C SER A 4 16.41 10.50 -35.76
N ARG A 5 17.22 11.55 -35.58
CA ARG A 5 18.49 11.49 -34.83
C ARG A 5 18.26 11.28 -33.33
N LEU A 6 17.23 11.92 -32.77
CA LEU A 6 16.89 11.85 -31.35
C LEU A 6 16.41 10.46 -30.95
N MET A 7 15.63 9.81 -31.81
CA MET A 7 15.26 8.40 -31.62
C MET A 7 16.47 7.47 -31.74
N THR A 8 17.38 7.68 -32.70
CA THR A 8 18.58 6.83 -32.82
C THR A 8 19.56 6.96 -31.65
N THR A 9 19.63 8.11 -30.98
CA THR A 9 20.41 8.25 -29.74
C THR A 9 19.80 7.49 -28.56
N MET A 10 18.48 7.31 -28.52
CA MET A 10 17.79 6.58 -27.45
C MET A 10 17.86 5.05 -27.62
N LEU A 11 18.41 4.55 -28.73
CA LEU A 11 18.57 3.12 -29.02
C LEU A 11 19.80 2.50 -28.35
N CYS A 12 20.64 3.28 -27.67
CA CYS A 12 21.75 2.75 -26.91
C CYS A 12 21.25 2.09 -25.61
N ASP A 13 21.68 0.87 -25.32
CA ASP A 13 21.27 0.12 -24.11
C ASP A 13 21.54 0.91 -22.81
N LEU A 14 22.58 1.74 -22.80
CA LEU A 14 22.93 2.59 -21.65
C LEU A 14 21.87 3.67 -21.42
N ASP A 15 21.52 4.42 -22.45
CA ASP A 15 20.51 5.47 -22.35
C ASP A 15 19.15 4.87 -22.02
N GLN A 16 18.80 3.74 -22.64
CA GLN A 16 17.55 3.02 -22.33
C GLN A 16 17.49 2.61 -20.85
N ARG A 17 18.57 2.09 -20.28
CA ARG A 17 18.64 1.75 -18.85
C ARG A 17 18.47 2.99 -17.97
N GLU A 18 19.13 4.11 -18.29
CA GLU A 18 18.97 5.35 -17.53
C GLU A 18 17.52 5.86 -17.54
N PHE A 19 16.84 5.79 -18.71
CA PHE A 19 15.43 6.18 -18.81
C PHE A 19 14.49 5.23 -18.05
N ILE A 20 14.75 3.91 -18.08
CA ILE A 20 13.98 2.94 -17.30
C ILE A 20 14.16 3.19 -15.80
N SER A 21 15.40 3.44 -15.34
CA SER A 21 15.70 3.76 -13.95
C SER A 21 15.01 5.05 -13.50
N ALA A 22 15.05 6.10 -14.34
CA ALA A 22 14.36 7.35 -14.06
C ALA A 22 12.83 7.16 -14.01
N GLY A 23 12.28 6.33 -14.91
CA GLY A 23 10.86 5.96 -14.92
C GLY A 23 10.44 5.20 -13.67
N ALA A 24 11.21 4.18 -13.26
CA ALA A 24 10.97 3.41 -12.03
C ALA A 24 11.02 4.30 -10.78
N ALA A 25 12.03 5.17 -10.68
CA ALA A 25 12.13 6.14 -9.59
C ALA A 25 10.93 7.09 -9.54
N SER A 26 10.47 7.57 -10.71
CA SER A 26 9.34 8.47 -10.83
C SER A 26 8.01 7.82 -10.46
N GLY A 27 7.80 6.56 -10.84
CA GLY A 27 6.62 5.78 -10.48
C GLY A 27 6.50 5.58 -8.97
N LEU A 28 7.60 5.21 -8.31
CA LEU A 28 7.63 5.07 -6.85
C LEU A 28 7.44 6.42 -6.13
N ALA A 29 8.06 7.49 -6.65
CA ALA A 29 7.90 8.83 -6.11
C ALA A 29 6.45 9.32 -6.21
N ALA A 30 5.73 8.99 -7.29
CA ALA A 30 4.30 9.29 -7.43
C ALA A 30 3.44 8.44 -6.49
N ALA A 31 3.73 7.13 -6.36
CA ALA A 31 2.96 6.24 -5.49
C ALA A 31 3.02 6.65 -4.01
N PHE A 32 4.22 6.94 -3.49
CA PHE A 32 4.44 7.17 -2.06
C PHE A 32 4.71 8.64 -1.68
N GLY A 33 4.86 9.54 -2.66
CA GLY A 33 5.26 10.93 -2.39
C GLY A 33 6.72 11.06 -1.91
N ALA A 34 7.57 10.06 -2.16
CA ALA A 34 8.94 9.97 -1.64
C ALA A 34 9.99 9.91 -2.77
N PRO A 35 10.42 11.07 -3.33
CA PRO A 35 11.30 11.10 -4.51
C PRO A 35 12.69 10.51 -4.23
N ILE A 36 13.26 10.74 -3.05
CA ILE A 36 14.57 10.16 -2.67
C ILE A 36 14.46 8.63 -2.55
N GLY A 37 13.36 8.13 -1.97
CA GLY A 37 13.11 6.69 -1.86
C GLY A 37 13.01 6.00 -3.22
N GLY A 38 12.32 6.62 -4.19
CA GLY A 38 12.24 6.11 -5.56
C GLY A 38 13.61 6.03 -6.25
N VAL A 39 14.48 7.03 -6.05
CA VAL A 39 15.85 7.01 -6.60
C VAL A 39 16.70 5.94 -5.95
N LEU A 40 16.61 5.76 -4.62
CA LEU A 40 17.33 4.71 -3.90
C LEU A 40 16.89 3.31 -4.34
N PHE A 41 15.59 3.11 -4.59
CA PHE A 41 15.09 1.86 -5.17
C PHE A 41 15.65 1.61 -6.57
N ALA A 42 15.64 2.62 -7.44
CA ALA A 42 16.20 2.48 -8.78
C ALA A 42 17.72 2.21 -8.73
N LEU A 43 18.43 2.78 -7.76
CA LEU A 43 19.83 2.50 -7.47
C LEU A 43 20.07 1.04 -7.06
N GLU A 44 19.20 0.50 -6.22
CA GLU A 44 19.29 -0.88 -5.70
C GLU A 44 18.99 -1.94 -6.78
N GLU A 45 17.96 -1.70 -7.60
CA GLU A 45 17.43 -2.71 -8.53
C GLU A 45 17.92 -2.58 -9.98
N ALA A 46 18.20 -1.35 -10.47
CA ALA A 46 18.31 -1.12 -11.91
C ALA A 46 19.74 -1.17 -12.48
N SER A 47 20.80 -0.99 -11.67
CA SER A 47 22.17 -1.12 -12.19
C SER A 47 23.24 -1.38 -11.14
N SER A 48 24.19 -2.26 -11.45
CA SER A 48 25.39 -2.50 -10.63
C SER A 48 26.42 -1.36 -10.70
N PHE A 49 26.38 -0.52 -11.74
CA PHE A 49 27.30 0.62 -11.92
C PHE A 49 26.49 1.91 -12.08
N TRP A 50 26.59 2.78 -11.08
CA TRP A 50 25.78 4.00 -11.03
C TRP A 50 26.64 5.27 -11.02
N SER A 51 26.28 6.24 -11.86
CA SER A 51 26.95 7.54 -11.99
C SER A 51 26.17 8.64 -11.30
N HIS A 52 26.88 9.61 -10.70
CA HIS A 52 26.26 10.79 -10.07
C HIS A 52 25.33 11.56 -11.02
N LYS A 53 25.63 11.58 -12.33
CA LYS A 53 24.77 12.25 -13.32
C LYS A 53 23.40 11.55 -13.45
N VAL A 54 23.39 10.22 -13.36
CA VAL A 54 22.16 9.41 -13.43
C VAL A 54 21.33 9.62 -12.17
N THR A 55 21.96 9.70 -10.99
CA THR A 55 21.27 10.02 -9.74
C THR A 55 20.49 11.32 -9.85
N TRP A 56 21.15 12.38 -10.35
CA TRP A 56 20.52 13.69 -10.47
C TRP A 56 19.36 13.69 -11.48
N ARG A 57 19.52 13.00 -12.62
CA ARG A 57 18.47 12.83 -13.63
C ARG A 57 17.25 12.10 -13.07
N CYS A 58 17.47 10.99 -12.36
CA CYS A 58 16.40 10.22 -11.72
C CYS A 58 15.72 11.00 -10.59
N PHE A 59 16.50 11.77 -9.81
CA PHE A 59 15.96 12.60 -8.75
C PHE A 59 15.07 13.72 -9.31
N LEU A 60 15.51 14.39 -10.37
CA LEU A 60 14.72 15.43 -11.01
C LEU A 60 13.42 14.87 -11.58
N SER A 61 13.46 13.71 -12.26
CA SER A 61 12.25 13.08 -12.78
C SER A 61 11.29 12.67 -11.67
N ALA A 62 11.81 12.08 -10.60
CA ALA A 62 11.03 11.69 -9.42
C ALA A 62 10.40 12.88 -8.71
N ALA A 63 11.15 13.97 -8.50
CA ALA A 63 10.63 15.19 -7.89
C ALA A 63 9.54 15.84 -8.75
N MET A 64 9.69 15.85 -10.07
CA MET A 64 8.67 16.35 -10.99
C MET A 64 7.41 15.48 -10.95
N ALA A 65 7.54 14.15 -10.87
CA ALA A 65 6.39 13.26 -10.77
C ALA A 65 5.57 13.51 -9.48
N SER A 66 6.23 13.63 -8.32
CA SER A 66 5.56 13.97 -7.07
C SER A 66 4.94 15.38 -7.12
N PHE A 67 5.63 16.36 -7.73
CA PHE A 67 5.10 17.71 -7.89
C PHE A 67 3.83 17.74 -8.76
N VAL A 68 3.84 17.07 -9.91
CA VAL A 68 2.68 17.00 -10.81
C VAL A 68 1.50 16.34 -10.10
N LEU A 69 1.71 15.21 -9.44
CA LEU A 69 0.64 14.53 -8.71
C LEU A 69 0.09 15.39 -7.56
N SER A 70 0.95 16.00 -6.76
CA SER A 70 0.52 16.88 -5.67
C SER A 70 -0.25 18.11 -6.18
N THR A 71 0.14 18.65 -7.35
CA THR A 71 -0.58 19.76 -7.98
C THR A 71 -1.96 19.32 -8.46
N LEU A 72 -2.07 18.16 -9.11
CA LEU A 72 -3.36 17.60 -9.54
C LEU A 72 -4.27 17.29 -8.35
N ASN A 73 -3.73 16.67 -7.30
CA ASN A 73 -4.47 16.41 -6.06
C ASN A 73 -5.01 17.71 -5.46
N ARG A 74 -4.19 18.77 -5.40
CA ARG A 74 -4.63 20.09 -4.93
C ARG A 74 -5.73 20.69 -5.80
N CYS A 75 -5.67 20.54 -7.13
CA CYS A 75 -6.74 20.97 -8.03
C CYS A 75 -8.08 20.26 -7.75
N HIS A 76 -8.01 19.02 -7.27
CA HIS A 76 -9.18 18.22 -6.87
C HIS A 76 -9.50 18.30 -5.37
N ASN A 77 -8.92 19.24 -4.62
CA ASN A 77 -9.09 19.42 -3.16
C ASN A 77 -8.63 18.24 -2.29
N PHE A 78 -7.76 17.36 -2.81
CA PHE A 78 -7.10 16.33 -2.00
C PHE A 78 -5.84 16.89 -1.31
N THR A 79 -5.64 16.53 -0.05
CA THR A 79 -4.51 16.96 0.79
C THR A 79 -3.29 16.03 0.71
N THR A 80 -3.30 15.08 -0.22
CA THR A 80 -2.30 14.00 -0.31
C THR A 80 -1.12 14.36 -1.23
N THR A 81 0.10 14.06 -0.78
CA THR A 81 1.36 14.30 -1.51
C THR A 81 1.75 13.16 -2.45
N GLY A 82 1.19 11.97 -2.24
CA GLY A 82 1.30 10.77 -3.09
C GLY A 82 -0.03 10.03 -3.12
N MET A 83 -0.09 8.91 -3.83
CA MET A 83 -1.29 8.07 -3.88
C MET A 83 -1.61 7.46 -2.49
N ILE A 84 -0.57 7.09 -1.73
CA ILE A 84 -0.70 6.68 -0.33
C ILE A 84 0.03 7.73 0.52
N SER A 85 -0.69 8.42 1.41
CA SER A 85 -0.14 9.50 2.23
C SER A 85 -0.26 9.16 3.72
N LEU A 86 0.88 8.96 4.38
CA LEU A 86 0.96 8.70 5.82
C LEU A 86 1.21 10.01 6.58
N ASN A 87 0.18 10.82 6.70
CA ASN A 87 0.26 12.11 7.41
C ASN A 87 -0.15 11.97 8.88
N GLY A 88 0.49 12.75 9.75
CA GLY A 88 0.08 12.91 11.15
C GLY A 88 0.75 11.97 12.15
N LEU A 89 1.70 11.12 11.74
CA LEU A 89 2.39 10.22 12.67
C LEU A 89 3.33 11.01 13.60
N LYS A 90 3.08 10.94 14.91
CA LYS A 90 3.92 11.59 15.93
C LYS A 90 5.26 10.85 16.11
N SER A 91 6.36 11.60 16.00
CA SER A 91 7.69 11.04 16.27
C SER A 91 7.90 10.74 17.76
N PRO A 92 8.34 9.52 18.14
CA PRO A 92 8.64 9.20 19.54
C PRO A 92 9.84 10.02 20.05
N SER A 93 9.91 10.23 21.37
CA SER A 93 11.12 10.78 22.00
C SER A 93 12.31 9.81 21.86
N ARG A 94 13.55 10.33 21.93
CA ARG A 94 14.79 9.53 21.79
C ARG A 94 14.84 8.35 22.76
N THR A 95 14.38 8.55 23.99
CA THR A 95 14.35 7.52 25.03
C THR A 95 13.33 6.43 24.70
N GLN A 96 12.15 6.79 24.19
CA GLN A 96 11.14 5.82 23.74
C GLN A 96 11.64 5.00 22.55
N TRP A 97 12.35 5.65 21.62
CA TRP A 97 13.00 4.98 20.48
C TRP A 97 13.97 3.88 20.93
N ALA A 98 14.82 4.17 21.93
CA ALA A 98 15.79 3.21 22.45
C ALA A 98 15.12 1.98 23.10
N TYR A 99 14.03 2.19 23.84
CA TYR A 99 13.28 1.08 24.46
C TYR A 99 12.49 0.24 23.45
N GLN A 100 12.02 0.84 22.35
CA GLN A 100 11.26 0.14 21.31
C GLN A 100 12.15 -0.62 20.32
N LEU A 101 13.44 -0.28 20.26
CA LEU A 101 14.40 -0.82 19.30
C LEU A 101 14.49 -2.36 19.30
N PRO A 102 14.56 -3.06 20.46
CA PRO A 102 14.53 -4.53 20.47
C PRO A 102 13.25 -5.12 19.87
N PHE A 103 12.09 -4.48 20.09
CA PHE A 103 10.81 -4.92 19.53
C PHE A 103 10.77 -4.73 18.01
N PHE A 104 11.38 -3.68 17.47
CA PHE A 104 11.50 -3.50 16.03
C PHE A 104 12.36 -4.59 15.39
N PHE A 105 13.45 -5.02 16.04
CA PHE A 105 14.25 -6.14 15.53
C PHE A 105 13.49 -7.46 15.53
N THR A 106 12.74 -7.76 16.60
CA THR A 106 11.94 -9.01 16.65
C THR A 106 10.82 -8.98 15.61
N MET A 107 10.12 -7.85 15.45
CA MET A 107 9.12 -7.68 14.40
C MET A 107 9.71 -7.79 13.00
N ALA A 108 10.87 -7.19 12.73
CA ALA A 108 11.56 -7.29 11.45
C ALA A 108 11.96 -8.74 11.12
N ALA A 109 12.47 -9.49 12.11
CA ALA A 109 12.79 -10.91 11.94
C ALA A 109 11.54 -11.75 11.64
N LEU A 110 10.44 -11.53 12.35
CA LEU A 110 9.16 -12.21 12.10
C LEU A 110 8.59 -11.87 10.72
N ALA A 111 8.65 -10.59 10.31
CA ALA A 111 8.23 -10.17 8.98
C ALA A 111 9.07 -10.81 7.87
N GLY A 112 10.39 -10.93 8.07
CA GLY A 112 11.27 -11.63 7.13
C GLY A 112 10.95 -13.11 6.99
N LEU A 113 10.66 -13.80 8.11
CA LEU A 113 10.23 -15.20 8.10
C LEU A 113 8.87 -15.38 7.42
N LEU A 114 7.89 -14.52 7.73
CA LEU A 114 6.58 -14.53 7.07
C LEU A 114 6.69 -14.24 5.57
N GLY A 115 7.55 -13.32 5.14
CA GLY A 115 7.81 -13.04 3.73
C GLY A 115 8.44 -14.22 3.00
N SER A 116 9.39 -14.92 3.63
CA SER A 116 9.97 -16.15 3.09
C SER A 116 8.90 -17.25 2.93
N PHE A 117 8.07 -17.44 3.95
CA PHE A 117 6.95 -18.38 3.90
C PHE A 117 5.97 -18.03 2.76
N PHE A 118 5.61 -16.76 2.61
CA PHE A 118 4.74 -16.28 1.53
C PHE A 118 5.33 -16.60 0.15
N ASN A 119 6.63 -16.37 -0.06
CA ASN A 119 7.29 -16.67 -1.33
C ASN A 119 7.31 -18.17 -1.66
N ILE A 120 7.51 -19.03 -0.65
CA ILE A 120 7.45 -20.48 -0.82
C ILE A 120 6.03 -20.92 -1.16
N LEU A 121 5.03 -20.41 -0.44
CA LEU A 121 3.62 -20.68 -0.69
C LEU A 121 3.22 -20.24 -2.10
N HIS A 122 3.60 -19.02 -2.50
CA HIS A 122 3.35 -18.50 -3.84
C HIS A 122 4.01 -19.35 -4.92
N SER A 123 5.26 -19.78 -4.72
CA SER A 123 5.97 -20.66 -5.65
C SER A 123 5.33 -22.04 -5.77
N TRP A 124 4.72 -22.53 -4.69
CA TRP A 124 3.95 -23.78 -4.70
C TRP A 124 2.62 -23.61 -5.42
N LEU A 125 1.86 -22.55 -5.14
CA LEU A 125 0.60 -22.22 -5.82
C LEU A 125 0.80 -21.96 -7.32
N ALA A 126 1.92 -21.36 -7.71
CA ALA A 126 2.27 -21.13 -9.11
C ALA A 126 2.35 -22.42 -9.94
N LYS A 127 2.60 -23.58 -9.31
CA LYS A 127 2.59 -24.90 -9.98
C LYS A 127 1.17 -25.39 -10.28
N LEU A 128 0.16 -24.90 -9.56
CA LEU A 128 -1.26 -25.22 -9.77
C LEU A 128 -1.91 -24.37 -10.87
N ARG A 129 -1.21 -23.31 -11.32
CA ARG A 129 -1.73 -22.33 -12.29
C ARG A 129 -1.99 -22.95 -13.66
N ALA A 130 -3.06 -22.53 -14.33
CA ALA A 130 -3.38 -23.01 -15.66
C ALA A 130 -2.25 -22.71 -16.68
N PRO A 131 -1.92 -23.66 -17.58
CA PRO A 131 -0.84 -23.51 -18.54
C PRO A 131 -1.10 -22.34 -19.50
N LYS A 132 -0.02 -21.71 -20.00
CA LYS A 132 -0.09 -20.55 -20.93
C LYS A 132 -0.88 -20.85 -22.21
N SER A 133 -0.97 -22.12 -22.60
CA SER A 133 -1.66 -22.55 -23.81
C SER A 133 -3.18 -22.36 -23.76
N ASN A 134 -3.79 -22.42 -22.57
CA ASN A 134 -5.25 -22.44 -22.43
C ASN A 134 -5.77 -21.14 -21.82
N SER A 135 -6.03 -20.14 -22.67
CA SER A 135 -6.52 -18.83 -22.24
C SER A 135 -7.89 -18.89 -21.54
N THR A 136 -8.76 -19.82 -21.95
CA THR A 136 -10.10 -20.01 -21.32
C THR A 136 -9.99 -20.53 -19.90
N ALA A 137 -9.11 -21.51 -19.66
CA ALA A 137 -8.85 -22.04 -18.31
C ALA A 137 -8.27 -20.96 -17.39
N ARG A 138 -7.38 -20.10 -17.90
CA ARG A 138 -6.83 -18.97 -17.14
C ARG A 138 -7.86 -17.91 -16.79
N LEU A 139 -8.77 -17.62 -17.72
CA LEU A 139 -9.87 -16.70 -17.46
C LEU A 139 -10.82 -17.30 -16.41
N ALA A 140 -11.17 -18.59 -16.54
CA ALA A 140 -12.02 -19.28 -15.58
C ALA A 140 -11.38 -19.32 -14.17
N GLU A 141 -10.08 -19.59 -14.08
CA GLU A 141 -9.30 -19.53 -12.84
C GLU A 141 -9.38 -18.13 -12.20
N ALA A 142 -9.14 -17.06 -12.98
CA ALA A 142 -9.22 -15.69 -12.47
C ALA A 142 -10.64 -15.32 -11.99
N VAL A 143 -11.68 -15.68 -12.76
CA VAL A 143 -13.08 -15.44 -12.38
C VAL A 143 -13.44 -16.21 -11.11
N LEU A 144 -13.00 -17.46 -10.98
CA LEU A 144 -13.22 -18.27 -9.79
C LEU A 144 -12.54 -17.65 -8.57
N LEU A 145 -11.28 -17.21 -8.70
CA LEU A 145 -10.56 -16.54 -7.62
C LEU A 145 -11.24 -15.23 -7.18
N CYS A 146 -11.72 -14.42 -8.13
CA CYS A 146 -12.50 -13.22 -7.82
C CYS A 146 -13.83 -13.57 -7.12
N ALA A 147 -14.53 -14.61 -7.56
CA ALA A 147 -15.79 -15.02 -6.93
C ALA A 147 -15.58 -15.53 -5.50
N VAL A 148 -14.52 -16.31 -5.28
CA VAL A 148 -14.13 -16.82 -3.95
C VAL A 148 -13.69 -15.67 -3.05
N SER A 149 -12.86 -14.74 -3.52
CA SER A 149 -12.39 -13.62 -2.70
C SER A 149 -13.54 -12.71 -2.27
N VAL A 150 -14.43 -12.33 -3.21
CA VAL A 150 -15.63 -11.54 -2.89
C VAL A 150 -16.56 -12.31 -1.94
N GLY A 151 -16.75 -13.60 -2.17
CA GLY A 151 -17.54 -14.47 -1.29
C GLY A 151 -17.00 -14.51 0.13
N LEU A 152 -15.67 -14.61 0.30
CA LEU A 152 -15.01 -14.57 1.61
C LEU A 152 -15.13 -13.18 2.26
N MET A 153 -14.89 -12.10 1.49
CA MET A 153 -14.99 -10.72 1.98
C MET A 153 -16.40 -10.37 2.49
N PHE A 154 -17.46 -11.00 1.95
CA PHE A 154 -18.83 -10.79 2.41
C PHE A 154 -19.29 -11.79 3.50
N SER A 155 -18.90 -13.06 3.38
CA SER A 155 -19.31 -14.10 4.33
C SER A 155 -18.63 -13.98 5.68
N LEU A 156 -17.38 -13.52 5.75
CA LEU A 156 -16.67 -13.36 7.02
C LEU A 156 -17.29 -12.26 7.90
N PRO A 157 -17.58 -11.03 7.42
CA PRO A 157 -18.31 -10.04 8.20
C PRO A 157 -19.74 -10.46 8.58
N TYR A 158 -20.36 -11.34 7.79
CA TYR A 158 -21.66 -11.92 8.10
C TYR A 158 -21.56 -12.94 9.26
N ALA A 159 -20.54 -13.80 9.24
CA ALA A 159 -20.33 -14.82 10.28
C ALA A 159 -19.80 -14.23 11.60
N PHE A 160 -18.97 -13.19 11.53
CA PHE A 160 -18.30 -12.56 12.67
C PHE A 160 -18.68 -11.08 12.81
N SER A 161 -19.97 -10.81 12.99
CA SER A 161 -20.47 -9.44 13.13
C SER A 161 -20.17 -8.86 14.52
N THR A 162 -19.10 -8.07 14.66
CA THR A 162 -18.86 -7.22 15.82
C THR A 162 -19.22 -5.78 15.48
N CYS A 163 -20.30 -5.28 16.10
CA CYS A 163 -20.76 -3.90 15.92
C CYS A 163 -20.15 -2.98 16.98
N ARG A 164 -19.59 -1.85 16.56
CA ARG A 164 -19.03 -0.83 17.44
C ARG A 164 -19.58 0.55 17.11
N ASP A 165 -19.60 1.43 18.11
CA ASP A 165 -20.09 2.79 17.94
C ASP A 165 -19.10 3.61 17.12
N ARG A 166 -19.62 4.38 16.15
CA ARG A 166 -18.79 5.20 15.27
C ARG A 166 -18.20 6.38 16.04
N PRO A 167 -16.88 6.63 15.97
CA PRO A 167 -16.29 7.79 16.62
C PRO A 167 -16.75 9.08 15.92
N PRO A 168 -16.87 10.20 16.67
CA PRO A 168 -17.48 11.44 16.16
C PRO A 168 -16.74 12.01 14.93
N HIS A 169 -15.41 11.86 14.86
CA HIS A 169 -14.61 12.32 13.73
C HIS A 169 -14.92 11.62 12.40
N TRP A 170 -15.60 10.47 12.39
CA TRP A 170 -16.08 9.81 11.15
C TRP A 170 -17.48 10.27 10.72
N VAL A 171 -18.14 11.10 11.53
CA VAL A 171 -19.50 11.62 11.27
C VAL A 171 -19.46 13.03 10.71
N ASP A 172 -18.49 13.84 11.17
CA ASP A 172 -18.42 15.27 10.89
C ASP A 172 -17.73 15.64 9.56
N ASP A 173 -16.88 14.77 9.02
CA ASP A 173 -16.26 14.99 7.69
C ASP A 173 -17.18 14.46 6.57
N GLU A 174 -17.82 15.37 5.83
CA GLU A 174 -18.63 15.02 4.64
C GLU A 174 -17.82 14.31 3.54
N LEU A 175 -16.49 14.45 3.57
CA LEU A 175 -15.60 13.92 2.53
C LEU A 175 -15.17 12.46 2.78
N ASP A 176 -15.11 12.01 4.05
CA ASP A 176 -14.58 10.70 4.44
C ASP A 176 -15.54 9.95 5.38
N LYS A 177 -16.67 9.48 4.85
CA LYS A 177 -17.58 8.54 5.56
C LYS A 177 -16.92 7.15 5.70
N TYR A 178 -15.93 7.05 6.56
CA TYR A 178 -15.27 5.80 6.90
C TYR A 178 -16.11 4.97 7.89
N GLY A 179 -16.05 3.64 7.77
CA GLY A 179 -16.78 2.71 8.64
C GLY A 179 -18.10 2.22 8.03
N VAL A 180 -18.07 0.98 7.52
CA VAL A 180 -19.19 0.34 6.84
C VAL A 180 -20.20 -0.20 7.84
N ALA A 181 -21.44 0.28 7.76
CA ALA A 181 -22.56 -0.25 8.55
C ALA A 181 -23.12 -1.51 7.86
N PHE A 182 -22.63 -2.68 8.27
CA PHE A 182 -23.07 -3.97 7.74
C PHE A 182 -23.70 -4.82 8.85
N LEU A 183 -25.00 -5.12 8.74
CA LEU A 183 -25.80 -5.84 9.74
C LEU A 183 -25.72 -5.23 11.16
N CYS A 184 -25.55 -3.91 11.26
CA CYS A 184 -25.52 -3.20 12.54
C CYS A 184 -26.63 -2.13 12.63
N PRO A 185 -27.11 -1.80 13.84
CA PRO A 185 -28.03 -0.68 14.05
C PRO A 185 -27.47 0.67 13.57
N ALA A 186 -28.35 1.63 13.31
CA ALA A 186 -27.96 2.98 12.91
C ALA A 186 -26.98 3.60 13.94
N GLY A 187 -25.91 4.22 13.46
CA GLY A 187 -24.85 4.80 14.29
C GLY A 187 -23.71 3.84 14.65
N LYS A 188 -23.81 2.56 14.31
CA LYS A 188 -22.76 1.55 14.52
C LYS A 188 -22.14 1.09 13.21
N TYR A 189 -20.87 0.72 13.24
CA TYR A 189 -20.17 0.08 12.12
C TYR A 189 -19.77 -1.34 12.48
N ASN A 190 -19.57 -2.17 11.46
CA ASN A 190 -19.06 -3.52 11.61
C ASN A 190 -17.54 -3.49 11.37
N GLU A 191 -16.78 -3.96 12.36
CA GLU A 191 -15.31 -3.90 12.33
C GLU A 191 -14.74 -4.65 11.12
N LEU A 192 -15.19 -5.89 10.89
CA LEU A 192 -14.65 -6.76 9.84
C LEU A 192 -15.13 -6.34 8.45
N ALA A 193 -16.37 -5.87 8.33
CA ALA A 193 -16.87 -5.29 7.09
C ALA A 193 -16.09 -4.03 6.72
N THR A 194 -15.73 -3.21 7.70
CA THR A 194 -14.92 -2.01 7.48
C THR A 194 -13.52 -2.39 6.99
N LEU A 195 -12.89 -3.43 7.55
CA LEU A 195 -11.57 -3.89 7.10
C LEU A 195 -11.55 -4.46 5.67
N PHE A 196 -12.62 -5.15 5.24
CA PHE A 196 -12.66 -5.79 3.91
C PHE A 196 -13.30 -4.94 2.81
N LEU A 197 -14.28 -4.10 3.14
CA LEU A 197 -15.10 -3.38 2.15
C LEU A 197 -14.71 -1.91 1.99
N SER A 198 -13.81 -1.39 2.83
CA SER A 198 -13.24 -0.04 2.63
C SER A 198 -12.04 -0.12 1.70
N PHE A 199 -11.61 1.04 1.18
CA PHE A 199 -10.40 1.09 0.38
C PHE A 199 -9.16 0.68 1.22
N PRO A 200 -8.21 -0.09 0.64
CA PRO A 200 -7.06 -0.57 1.39
C PRO A 200 -6.16 0.55 1.93
N ASP A 201 -6.03 1.66 1.21
CA ASP A 201 -5.23 2.81 1.61
C ASP A 201 -5.79 3.51 2.85
N ASP A 202 -7.11 3.73 2.91
CA ASP A 202 -7.77 4.27 4.11
C ASP A 202 -7.63 3.30 5.29
N THR A 203 -7.77 2.00 5.03
CA THR A 203 -7.65 0.96 6.05
C THR A 203 -6.24 0.92 6.64
N ILE A 204 -5.20 1.02 5.81
CA ILE A 204 -3.80 1.08 6.26
C ILE A 204 -3.55 2.35 7.07
N GLN A 205 -4.01 3.51 6.59
CA GLN A 205 -3.85 4.77 7.31
C GLN A 205 -4.52 4.71 8.68
N LEU A 206 -5.73 4.15 8.76
CA LEU A 206 -6.40 3.98 10.04
C LEU A 206 -5.64 3.01 10.94
N LEU A 207 -5.23 1.85 10.46
CA LEU A 207 -4.45 0.87 11.25
C LEU A 207 -3.16 1.48 11.80
N LEU A 208 -2.48 2.34 11.04
CA LEU A 208 -1.28 3.03 11.51
C LEU A 208 -1.56 4.16 12.50
N LYS A 209 -2.75 4.79 12.41
CA LYS A 209 -3.24 5.74 13.41
C LYS A 209 -3.81 5.05 14.66
N THR A 210 -4.20 3.78 14.56
CA THR A 210 -4.72 3.04 15.73
C THR A 210 -3.62 2.90 16.78
N GLY A 211 -3.88 3.44 17.97
CA GLY A 211 -2.90 3.53 19.06
C GLY A 211 -2.32 4.93 19.28
N GLU A 212 -2.66 5.92 18.45
CA GLU A 212 -2.37 7.32 18.72
C GLU A 212 -3.36 7.88 19.76
N GLN A 213 -2.84 8.25 20.93
CA GLN A 213 -3.63 8.80 22.05
C GLN A 213 -4.14 10.20 21.70
N THR A 214 -5.36 10.27 21.16
CA THR A 214 -6.13 11.51 21.03
C THR A 214 -7.08 11.60 22.23
N ASP A 215 -6.84 12.56 23.11
CA ASP A 215 -7.70 12.92 24.25
C ASP A 215 -8.00 11.84 25.31
N GLY A 216 -6.98 11.12 25.77
CA GLY A 216 -7.03 10.41 27.06
C GLY A 216 -7.93 9.16 27.12
N ASP A 217 -8.73 8.88 26.09
CA ASP A 217 -9.55 7.68 25.98
C ASP A 217 -8.98 6.74 24.90
N TYR A 218 -8.47 5.58 25.31
CA TYR A 218 -7.95 4.57 24.39
C TYR A 218 -9.11 3.83 23.73
N GLN A 219 -9.63 4.36 22.62
CA GLN A 219 -10.64 3.64 21.85
C GLN A 219 -9.97 2.69 20.87
N GLU A 220 -9.88 1.41 21.25
CA GLU A 220 -9.49 0.34 20.32
C GLU A 220 -10.49 0.34 19.14
N HIS A 221 -10.06 0.63 17.91
CA HIS A 221 -10.99 0.63 16.77
C HIS A 221 -11.34 -0.78 16.27
N PHE A 222 -10.52 -1.79 16.60
CA PHE A 222 -10.68 -3.15 16.10
C PHE A 222 -10.42 -4.19 17.19
N SER A 223 -11.26 -5.23 17.24
CA SER A 223 -10.99 -6.40 18.08
C SER A 223 -9.82 -7.24 17.55
N ARG A 224 -9.03 -7.82 18.46
CA ARG A 224 -7.95 -8.76 18.14
C ARG A 224 -8.42 -9.93 17.26
N ARG A 225 -9.65 -10.40 17.47
CA ARG A 225 -10.24 -11.49 16.68
C ARG A 225 -10.46 -11.06 15.23
N SER A 226 -11.07 -9.90 15.03
CA SER A 226 -11.34 -9.32 13.71
C SER A 226 -10.05 -9.07 12.93
N LEU A 227 -9.02 -8.53 13.59
CA LEU A 227 -7.70 -8.30 13.00
C LEU A 227 -7.01 -9.61 12.58
N LEU A 228 -7.06 -10.65 13.42
CA LEU A 228 -6.46 -11.95 13.08
C LEU A 228 -7.17 -12.62 11.90
N VAL A 229 -8.51 -12.60 11.87
CA VAL A 229 -9.29 -13.15 10.76
C VAL A 229 -8.97 -12.40 9.47
N HIS A 230 -8.92 -11.06 9.52
CA HIS A 230 -8.55 -10.25 8.37
C HIS A 230 -7.12 -10.53 7.90
N ALA A 231 -6.13 -10.52 8.81
CA ALA A 231 -4.72 -10.74 8.47
C ALA A 231 -4.47 -12.13 7.85
N VAL A 232 -5.08 -13.18 8.39
CA VAL A 232 -4.92 -14.54 7.85
C VAL A 232 -5.61 -14.68 6.51
N THR A 233 -6.84 -14.15 6.36
CA THR A 233 -7.58 -14.26 5.10
C THR A 233 -6.95 -13.43 3.99
N TYR A 234 -6.45 -12.23 4.31
CA TYR A 234 -5.82 -11.34 3.33
C TYR A 234 -4.43 -11.84 2.86
N MET A 235 -3.76 -12.66 3.69
CA MET A 235 -2.48 -13.28 3.33
C MET A 235 -2.63 -14.46 2.35
N ILE A 236 -3.75 -15.17 2.40
CA ILE A 236 -4.06 -16.37 1.60
C ILE A 236 -4.64 -15.96 0.25
#